data_AF-A0A0A2MCM0-F1
#
_entry.id   AF-A0A0A2MCM0-F1
#
_cell.length_a   1.000
_cell.length_b   1.000
_cell.length_c   1.000
_cell.angle_alpha   90.00
_cell.angle_beta   90.00
_cell.angle_gamma   90.00
#
_symmetry.space_group_name_H-M   'P 1'
#
loop_
_entity.id
_entity.type
_entity.pdbx_description
1 polymer ?
#
loop_
_entity_poly.entity_id
_entity_poly.type
_entity_poly.pdbx_seq_one_letter_code
_entity_poly.pdbx_strand_id
1 'polypeptide(L)'
;MQKILFITWDGPQTSYMEGLFLPIFNAIKKTDAIDFHVIQFTWADQSKTDSIRKIADSFGIHYAAYKIQRKPIALLGSLFTLFQGKSFLQQYIDQHKIDVVMPRSTMPAVMVNRLRLKNTKIIFDADGLPLEERVDFSGLSKASKQYQWLKKEETRLLIKADGVLTRSQKAIAIHLKTIGNQFHDKFTVVFNGRNPEFFQPYASQKTAVRKMLGIPEDDFVFVYCGSLGPQYGWEEMLTIFKSYHTIKSTARFLIVSGNPEFVKDKIPEELQNSIIVKSVPFAEVPKFLSAADVAFAIRKPTFSMQGVAPIKLGEYLLMGLPTIASAGIGDTETLLENVPGTFLFEHNDAQAIEKAVTFVANLKYDPLLLREAGEKYFSLKKSAESYRKAFQKL
;
A
#
# COMPACT_ATOMS: atom_id res chain seq x y z
N MET A 1 -28.39 4.80 9.61
CA MET A 1 -27.17 4.47 8.85
C MET A 1 -26.07 5.37 9.39
N GLN A 2 -25.00 4.81 9.95
CA GLN A 2 -23.89 5.59 10.52
C GLN A 2 -23.10 6.23 9.37
N LYS A 3 -22.79 7.53 9.45
CA LYS A 3 -22.06 8.26 8.42
C LYS A 3 -20.59 8.43 8.78
N ILE A 4 -19.72 7.84 7.97
CA ILE A 4 -18.26 7.91 8.15
C ILE A 4 -17.67 8.78 7.06
N LEU A 5 -16.97 9.85 7.44
CA LEU A 5 -16.20 10.70 6.54
C LEU A 5 -14.72 10.29 6.57
N PHE A 6 -14.27 9.62 5.51
CA PHE A 6 -12.87 9.35 5.27
C PHE A 6 -12.18 10.54 4.60
N ILE A 7 -11.09 11.01 5.19
CA ILE A 7 -10.34 12.19 4.71
C ILE A 7 -8.92 11.76 4.37
N THR A 8 -8.50 11.95 3.12
CA THR A 8 -7.17 11.55 2.66
C THR A 8 -6.45 12.68 1.92
N TRP A 9 -5.11 12.59 1.85
CA TRP A 9 -4.24 13.54 1.18
C TRP A 9 -3.26 12.81 0.29
N ASP A 10 -3.51 12.78 -1.02
CA ASP A 10 -2.78 11.92 -1.94
C ASP A 10 -2.37 12.63 -3.24
N GLY A 11 -1.23 12.22 -3.78
CA GLY A 11 -0.76 12.66 -5.09
C GLY A 11 -1.34 11.86 -6.26
N PRO A 12 -1.23 12.37 -7.50
CA PRO A 12 -1.79 11.75 -8.71
C PRO A 12 -1.21 10.37 -9.04
N GLN A 13 0.00 10.09 -8.56
CA GLN A 13 0.70 8.82 -8.83
C GLN A 13 0.16 7.64 -7.99
N THR A 14 -0.75 7.89 -7.06
CA THR A 14 -1.31 6.86 -6.17
C THR A 14 -2.63 6.32 -6.70
N SER A 15 -2.85 5.02 -6.49
CA SER A 15 -4.10 4.32 -6.83
C SER A 15 -4.82 3.77 -5.59
N TYR A 16 -4.58 4.37 -4.42
CA TYR A 16 -5.15 3.86 -3.16
C TYR A 16 -6.67 3.96 -3.11
N MET A 17 -7.28 5.00 -3.67
CA MET A 17 -8.75 5.14 -3.65
C MET A 17 -9.42 4.04 -4.45
N GLU A 18 -9.14 3.98 -5.74
CA GLU A 18 -9.69 3.02 -6.69
C GLU A 18 -9.30 1.56 -6.38
N GLY A 19 -8.06 1.30 -5.96
CA GLY A 19 -7.56 -0.05 -5.77
C GLY A 19 -7.77 -0.62 -4.37
N LEU A 20 -7.81 0.21 -3.33
CA LEU A 20 -7.79 -0.22 -1.92
C LEU A 20 -9.02 0.24 -1.15
N PHE A 21 -9.16 1.54 -0.90
CA PHE A 21 -10.14 2.05 0.07
C PHE A 21 -11.59 1.98 -0.43
N LEU A 22 -11.88 2.40 -1.67
CA LEU A 22 -13.24 2.33 -2.22
C LEU A 22 -13.75 0.87 -2.29
N PRO A 23 -12.96 -0.11 -2.74
CA PRO A 23 -13.34 -1.52 -2.63
C PRO A 23 -13.62 -1.98 -1.20
N ILE A 24 -12.79 -1.59 -0.22
CA ILE A 24 -12.98 -1.97 1.19
C ILE A 24 -14.28 -1.38 1.72
N PHE A 25 -14.53 -0.10 1.48
CA PHE A 25 -15.76 0.56 1.91
C PHE A 25 -16.99 -0.07 1.26
N ASN A 26 -16.94 -0.38 -0.04
CA ASN A 26 -18.02 -1.11 -0.72
C ASN A 26 -18.27 -2.48 -0.09
N ALA A 27 -17.23 -3.24 0.23
CA ALA A 27 -17.36 -4.53 0.88
C ALA A 27 -18.01 -4.43 2.26
N ILE A 28 -17.71 -3.38 3.04
CA ILE A 28 -18.34 -3.11 4.34
C ILE A 28 -19.82 -2.69 4.17
N LYS A 29 -20.14 -1.82 3.20
CA LYS A 29 -21.53 -1.39 2.93
C LYS A 29 -22.47 -2.54 2.59
N LYS A 30 -21.95 -3.61 1.99
CA LYS A 30 -22.74 -4.82 1.68
C LYS A 30 -23.20 -5.56 2.94
N THR A 31 -22.54 -5.37 4.08
CA THR A 31 -22.84 -6.10 5.33
C THR A 31 -23.32 -5.22 6.46
N ASP A 32 -23.02 -3.92 6.44
CA ASP A 32 -23.31 -3.00 7.53
C ASP A 32 -24.02 -1.74 7.01
N ALA A 33 -24.93 -1.20 7.82
CA ALA A 33 -25.62 0.06 7.54
C ALA A 33 -24.70 1.27 7.80
N ILE A 34 -23.67 1.40 6.97
CA ILE A 34 -22.72 2.53 6.97
C ILE A 34 -22.83 3.32 5.66
N ASP A 35 -22.87 4.64 5.79
CA ASP A 35 -22.77 5.58 4.69
C ASP A 35 -21.36 6.17 4.64
N PHE A 36 -20.64 5.93 3.54
CA PHE A 36 -19.28 6.44 3.40
C PHE A 36 -19.26 7.72 2.58
N HIS A 37 -18.61 8.73 3.16
CA HIS A 37 -18.20 9.95 2.50
C HIS A 37 -16.68 9.95 2.38
N VAL A 38 -16.16 10.38 1.24
CA VAL A 38 -14.72 10.47 0.95
C VAL A 38 -14.42 11.90 0.50
N ILE A 39 -13.53 12.57 1.23
CA ILE A 39 -12.92 13.82 0.80
C ILE A 39 -11.45 13.57 0.56
N GLN A 40 -11.05 13.62 -0.72
CA GLN A 40 -9.67 13.46 -1.14
C GLN A 40 -9.06 14.83 -1.43
N PHE A 41 -8.10 15.25 -0.61
CA PHE A 41 -7.23 16.37 -0.93
C PHE A 41 -6.17 15.90 -1.94
N THR A 42 -6.16 16.47 -3.15
CA THR A 42 -5.25 16.05 -4.22
C THR A 42 -4.86 17.18 -5.16
N TRP A 43 -3.73 17.03 -5.86
CA TRP A 43 -3.35 17.87 -7.00
C TRP A 43 -3.39 17.10 -8.32
N ALA A 44 -4.12 15.97 -8.36
CA ALA A 44 -4.42 15.26 -9.59
C ALA A 44 -5.27 16.10 -10.55
N ASP A 45 -5.20 15.76 -11.83
CA ASP A 45 -6.02 16.40 -12.85
C ASP A 45 -7.50 15.97 -12.77
N GLN A 46 -8.33 16.67 -13.55
CA GLN A 46 -9.77 16.43 -13.58
C GLN A 46 -10.09 15.02 -14.06
N SER A 47 -9.36 14.51 -15.06
CA SER A 47 -9.57 13.16 -15.61
C SER A 47 -9.41 12.07 -14.55
N LYS A 48 -8.35 12.15 -13.74
CA LYS A 48 -8.08 11.21 -12.65
C LYS A 48 -9.15 11.28 -11.57
N THR A 49 -9.52 12.49 -11.15
CA THR A 49 -10.53 12.68 -10.09
C THR A 49 -11.94 12.28 -10.55
N ASP A 50 -12.30 12.50 -11.81
CA ASP A 50 -13.57 12.03 -12.38
C ASP A 50 -13.60 10.51 -12.53
N SER A 51 -12.48 9.87 -12.86
CA SER A 51 -12.37 8.41 -12.87
C SER A 51 -12.63 7.81 -11.49
N ILE A 52 -12.03 8.39 -10.44
CA ILE A 52 -12.25 7.97 -9.04
C ILE A 52 -13.72 8.22 -8.64
N ARG A 53 -14.30 9.37 -9.02
CA ARG A 53 -15.71 9.67 -8.75
C ARG A 53 -16.64 8.62 -9.36
N LYS A 54 -16.43 8.25 -10.63
CA LYS A 54 -17.23 7.20 -11.30
C LYS A 54 -17.19 5.86 -10.56
N ILE A 55 -16.01 5.47 -10.05
CA ILE A 55 -15.87 4.25 -9.25
C ILE A 55 -16.63 4.39 -7.93
N ALA A 56 -16.47 5.53 -7.22
CA ALA A 56 -17.18 5.78 -5.97
C ALA A 56 -18.71 5.77 -6.16
N ASP A 57 -19.22 6.42 -7.21
CA ASP A 57 -20.65 6.44 -7.56
C ASP A 57 -21.17 5.02 -7.84
N SER A 58 -20.39 4.18 -8.53
CA SER A 58 -20.74 2.77 -8.78
C SER A 58 -20.86 1.92 -7.50
N PHE A 59 -20.23 2.37 -6.41
CA PHE A 59 -20.33 1.76 -5.08
C PHE A 59 -21.30 2.49 -4.14
N GLY A 60 -21.98 3.54 -4.62
CA GLY A 60 -22.84 4.39 -3.79
C GLY A 60 -22.06 5.07 -2.65
N ILE A 61 -20.82 5.50 -2.91
CA ILE A 61 -19.95 6.21 -1.98
C ILE A 61 -19.90 7.68 -2.38
N HIS A 62 -20.18 8.59 -1.44
CA HIS A 62 -20.12 10.02 -1.70
C HIS A 62 -18.66 10.46 -1.83
N TYR A 63 -18.23 10.89 -3.03
CA TYR A 63 -16.85 11.32 -3.26
C TYR A 63 -16.73 12.78 -3.68
N ALA A 64 -15.81 13.50 -3.03
CA ALA A 64 -15.39 14.84 -3.43
C ALA A 64 -13.86 14.96 -3.44
N ALA A 65 -13.34 15.60 -4.49
CA ALA A 65 -11.94 15.99 -4.57
C ALA A 65 -11.79 17.46 -4.15
N TYR A 66 -10.88 17.74 -3.22
CA TYR A 66 -10.48 19.09 -2.85
C TYR A 66 -9.09 19.39 -3.41
N LYS A 67 -8.98 20.42 -4.25
CA LYS A 67 -7.73 20.75 -4.94
C LYS A 67 -6.69 21.30 -3.97
N ILE A 68 -5.52 20.66 -3.90
CA ILE A 68 -4.36 21.17 -3.16
C ILE A 68 -3.66 22.22 -4.02
N GLN A 69 -3.52 23.43 -3.47
CA GLN A 69 -2.75 24.47 -4.14
C GLN A 69 -1.26 24.15 -4.08
N ARG A 70 -0.58 24.22 -5.23
CA ARG A 70 0.86 23.94 -5.36
C ARG A 70 1.67 25.14 -5.87
N LYS A 71 0.99 26.23 -6.25
CA LYS A 71 1.60 27.47 -6.76
C LYS A 71 1.47 28.61 -5.72
N PRO A 72 2.40 29.59 -5.70
CA PRO A 72 3.67 29.62 -6.45
C PRO A 72 4.72 28.65 -5.88
N ILE A 73 4.65 28.36 -4.57
CA ILE A 73 5.53 27.43 -3.87
C ILE A 73 4.68 26.32 -3.24
N ALA A 74 5.03 25.07 -3.51
CA ALA A 74 4.29 23.89 -3.07
C ALA A 74 4.01 23.84 -1.56
N LEU A 75 4.99 24.24 -0.74
CA LEU A 75 4.84 24.27 0.71
C LEU A 75 3.81 25.29 1.17
N LEU A 76 3.88 26.52 0.66
CA LEU A 76 2.94 27.60 0.99
C LEU A 76 1.52 27.25 0.54
N GLY A 77 1.39 26.72 -0.68
CA GLY A 77 0.09 26.26 -1.19
C GLY A 77 -0.51 25.13 -0.34
N SER A 78 0.32 24.21 0.18
CA SER A 78 -0.13 23.16 1.08
C SER A 78 -0.60 23.72 2.44
N LEU A 79 0.12 24.69 3.02
CA LEU A 79 -0.28 25.36 4.27
C LEU A 79 -1.60 26.14 4.10
N PHE A 80 -1.74 26.85 2.99
CA PHE A 80 -2.98 27.54 2.65
C PHE A 80 -4.16 26.56 2.51
N THR A 81 -3.91 25.43 1.84
CA THR A 81 -4.89 24.34 1.70
C THR A 81 -5.30 23.77 3.06
N LEU A 82 -4.36 23.59 4.00
CA LEU A 82 -4.70 23.12 5.35
C LEU A 82 -5.62 24.11 6.09
N PHE A 83 -5.39 25.41 5.91
CA PHE A 83 -6.21 26.45 6.55
C PHE A 83 -7.62 26.49 5.97
N GLN A 84 -7.77 26.53 4.65
CA GLN A 84 -9.07 26.55 3.99
C GLN A 84 -9.81 25.21 4.12
N GLY A 85 -9.08 24.11 3.99
CA GLY A 85 -9.58 22.75 4.08
C GLY A 85 -10.23 22.46 5.43
N LYS A 86 -9.71 23.04 6.53
CA LYS A 86 -10.37 22.98 7.84
C LYS A 86 -11.80 23.52 7.80
N SER A 87 -12.00 24.74 7.28
CA SER A 87 -13.31 25.39 7.24
C SER A 87 -14.29 24.61 6.35
N PHE A 88 -13.81 24.16 5.19
CA PHE A 88 -14.56 23.29 4.30
C PHE A 88 -15.00 21.98 4.98
N LEU A 89 -14.07 21.30 5.66
CA LEU A 89 -14.37 20.06 6.37
C LEU A 89 -15.39 20.27 7.48
N GLN A 90 -15.28 21.35 8.26
CA GLN A 90 -16.26 21.67 9.30
C GLN A 90 -17.66 21.86 8.71
N GLN A 91 -17.77 22.67 7.66
CA GLN A 91 -19.05 22.88 6.97
C GLN A 91 -19.63 21.58 6.42
N TYR A 92 -18.80 20.74 5.80
CA TYR A 92 -19.22 19.45 5.26
C TYR A 92 -19.73 18.51 6.38
N ILE A 93 -18.98 18.41 7.48
CA ILE A 93 -19.35 17.58 8.63
C ILE A 93 -20.71 18.01 9.20
N ASP A 94 -20.90 19.31 9.40
CA ASP A 94 -22.13 19.87 9.97
C ASP A 94 -23.32 19.69 9.00
N GLN A 95 -23.12 19.96 7.71
CA GLN A 95 -24.16 19.85 6.68
C GLN A 95 -24.62 18.39 6.48
N HIS A 96 -23.68 17.45 6.42
CA HIS A 96 -23.99 16.04 6.16
C HIS A 96 -24.31 15.26 7.43
N LYS A 97 -24.16 15.88 8.62
CA LYS A 97 -24.35 15.26 9.95
C LYS A 97 -23.48 14.02 10.10
N ILE A 98 -22.17 14.19 9.91
CA ILE A 98 -21.20 13.08 9.98
C ILE A 98 -21.04 12.60 11.42
N ASP A 99 -21.18 11.29 11.62
CA ASP A 99 -21.07 10.63 12.93
C ASP A 99 -19.62 10.31 13.30
N VAL A 100 -18.81 9.90 12.31
CA VAL A 100 -17.41 9.53 12.49
C VAL A 100 -16.53 10.22 11.46
N VAL A 101 -15.47 10.89 11.92
CA VAL A 101 -14.44 11.46 11.06
C VAL A 101 -13.20 10.57 11.09
N MET A 102 -12.76 10.14 9.91
CA MET A 102 -11.68 9.19 9.73
C MET A 102 -10.54 9.79 8.90
N PRO A 103 -9.68 10.64 9.48
CA PRO A 103 -8.50 11.15 8.79
C PRO A 103 -7.48 10.03 8.57
N ARG A 104 -6.89 9.98 7.37
CA ARG A 104 -5.76 9.11 7.05
C ARG A 104 -4.46 9.90 7.01
N SER A 105 -3.42 9.42 7.68
CA SER A 105 -2.06 10.01 7.67
C SER A 105 -1.98 11.42 8.29
N THR A 106 -0.77 12.00 8.32
CA THR A 106 -0.43 13.18 9.11
C THR A 106 -1.12 14.47 8.65
N MET A 107 -1.30 14.69 7.34
CA MET A 107 -1.85 15.96 6.84
C MET A 107 -3.35 16.14 7.15
N PRO A 108 -4.23 15.16 6.89
CA PRO A 108 -5.60 15.18 7.40
C PRO A 108 -5.67 15.27 8.93
N ALA A 109 -4.74 14.63 9.64
CA ALA A 109 -4.69 14.73 11.10
C ALA A 109 -4.51 16.17 11.61
N VAL A 110 -3.64 16.95 10.96
CA VAL A 110 -3.46 18.38 11.24
C VAL A 110 -4.79 19.15 11.13
N MET A 111 -5.59 18.89 10.08
CA MET A 111 -6.88 19.55 9.91
C MET A 111 -7.88 19.12 10.98
N VAL A 112 -8.01 17.82 11.24
CA VAL A 112 -8.97 17.26 12.21
C VAL A 112 -8.67 17.71 13.64
N ASN A 113 -7.40 17.87 14.02
CA ASN A 113 -7.02 18.45 15.31
C ASN A 113 -7.61 19.85 15.56
N ARG A 114 -7.92 20.59 14.49
CA ARG A 114 -8.42 21.97 14.55
C ARG A 114 -9.93 22.08 14.35
N LEU A 115 -10.63 20.98 14.09
CA LEU A 115 -12.09 20.94 13.94
C LEU A 115 -12.80 21.01 15.31
N ARG A 116 -14.01 21.57 15.30
CA ARG A 116 -14.90 21.66 16.46
C ARG A 116 -15.96 20.56 16.35
N LEU A 117 -15.57 19.37 16.80
CA LEU A 117 -16.41 18.18 16.74
C LEU A 117 -17.22 18.05 18.04
N LYS A 118 -18.51 18.39 18.00
CA LYS A 118 -19.46 18.18 19.10
C LYS A 118 -20.31 16.95 18.74
N ASN A 119 -20.07 15.82 19.40
CA ASN A 119 -20.75 14.52 19.14
C ASN A 119 -20.29 13.74 17.90
N THR A 120 -19.12 14.05 17.34
CA THR A 120 -18.53 13.27 16.25
C THR A 120 -17.34 12.48 16.79
N LYS A 121 -17.32 11.17 16.52
CA LYS A 121 -16.22 10.27 16.89
C LYS A 121 -15.05 10.41 15.92
N ILE A 122 -13.85 10.11 16.37
CA ILE A 122 -12.63 10.16 15.55
C ILE A 122 -12.00 8.77 15.47
N ILE A 123 -11.85 8.25 14.25
CA ILE A 123 -10.97 7.11 13.97
C ILE A 123 -9.76 7.61 13.21
N PHE A 124 -8.60 7.64 13.84
CA PHE A 124 -7.38 8.00 13.12
C PHE A 124 -6.84 6.78 12.37
N ASP A 125 -6.90 6.79 11.03
CA ASP A 125 -6.15 5.82 10.23
C ASP A 125 -4.71 6.32 10.09
N ALA A 126 -3.84 5.85 10.99
CA ALA A 126 -2.45 6.28 11.05
C ALA A 126 -1.65 5.85 9.79
N ASP A 127 -2.16 4.86 9.05
CA ASP A 127 -1.57 4.37 7.80
C ASP A 127 -0.08 3.97 7.95
N GLY A 128 0.24 3.34 9.09
CA GLY A 128 1.61 2.97 9.42
C GLY A 128 2.39 4.11 10.09
N LEU A 129 3.49 4.52 9.45
CA LEU A 129 4.43 5.55 9.95
C LEU A 129 4.81 6.57 8.86
N PRO A 130 3.84 7.25 8.21
CA PRO A 130 4.08 8.07 7.02
C PRO A 130 5.03 9.26 7.26
N LEU A 131 5.07 9.81 8.49
CA LEU A 131 6.04 10.86 8.82
C LEU A 131 7.48 10.32 8.86
N GLU A 132 7.67 9.11 9.38
CA GLU A 132 8.97 8.44 9.43
C GLU A 132 9.41 8.00 8.02
N GLU A 133 8.50 7.63 7.13
CA GLU A 133 8.83 7.33 5.72
C GLU A 133 9.49 8.53 5.03
N ARG A 134 9.06 9.75 5.36
CA ARG A 134 9.68 10.98 4.84
C ARG A 134 11.09 11.21 5.41
N VAL A 135 11.36 10.74 6.62
CA VAL A 135 12.71 10.75 7.20
C VAL A 135 13.59 9.77 6.43
N ASP A 136 13.12 8.53 6.27
CA ASP A 136 13.90 7.45 5.68
C ASP A 136 14.16 7.65 4.18
N PHE A 137 13.19 8.17 3.42
CA PHE A 137 13.24 8.15 1.95
C PHE A 137 13.11 9.53 1.28
N SER A 138 12.85 10.60 2.04
CA SER A 138 12.68 11.96 1.48
C SER A 138 13.58 13.01 2.11
N GLY A 139 14.51 12.62 2.99
CA GLY A 139 15.49 13.52 3.61
C GLY A 139 14.93 14.48 4.67
N LEU A 140 13.73 14.22 5.22
CA LEU A 140 13.17 15.03 6.30
C LEU A 140 13.98 14.80 7.58
N SER A 141 14.68 15.83 8.07
CA SER A 141 15.43 15.72 9.32
C SER A 141 14.49 15.71 10.54
N LYS A 142 14.73 14.78 11.49
CA LYS A 142 14.05 14.74 12.80
C LYS A 142 14.31 16.00 13.64
N ALA A 143 15.42 16.70 13.41
CA ALA A 143 15.72 17.96 14.08
C ALA A 143 14.97 19.17 13.48
N SER A 144 14.36 19.01 12.30
CA SER A 144 13.66 20.11 11.64
C SER A 144 12.39 20.52 12.41
N LYS A 145 12.11 21.82 12.46
CA LYS A 145 10.85 22.35 13.03
C LYS A 145 9.62 21.77 12.33
N GLN A 146 9.73 21.48 11.02
CA GLN A 146 8.67 20.83 10.26
C GLN A 146 8.35 19.44 10.81
N TYR A 147 9.35 18.57 11.00
CA TYR A 147 9.16 17.25 11.58
C TYR A 147 8.58 17.34 12.99
N GLN A 148 9.19 18.15 13.85
CA GLN A 148 8.76 18.29 15.25
C GLN A 148 7.30 18.75 15.37
N TRP A 149 6.89 19.70 14.53
CA TRP A 149 5.51 20.15 14.47
C TRP A 149 4.56 19.06 13.95
N LEU A 150 4.90 18.40 12.84
CA LEU A 150 4.08 17.30 12.29
C LEU A 150 3.95 16.14 13.29
N LYS A 151 5.03 15.79 13.99
CA LYS A 151 5.02 14.75 15.01
C LYS A 151 4.11 15.14 16.17
N LYS A 152 4.16 16.39 16.63
CA LYS A 152 3.26 16.90 17.67
C LYS A 152 1.78 16.82 17.23
N GLU A 153 1.48 17.11 15.96
CA GLU A 153 0.11 17.01 15.44
C GLU A 153 -0.36 15.55 15.33
N GLU A 154 0.51 14.64 14.86
CA GLU A 154 0.24 13.19 14.89
C GLU A 154 -0.02 12.70 16.32
N THR A 155 0.88 12.99 17.27
CA THR A 155 0.74 12.63 18.69
C THR A 155 -0.54 13.18 19.29
N ARG A 156 -0.91 14.44 19.00
CA ARG A 156 -2.16 15.02 19.48
C ARG A 156 -3.38 14.24 18.99
N LEU A 157 -3.41 13.86 17.70
CA LEU A 157 -4.53 13.12 17.17
C LEU A 157 -4.55 11.68 17.69
N LEU A 158 -3.38 11.05 17.81
CA LEU A 158 -3.24 9.74 18.44
C LEU A 158 -3.83 9.73 19.84
N ILE A 159 -3.65 10.79 20.63
CA ILE A 159 -4.25 10.91 21.98
C ILE A 159 -5.76 11.16 21.88
N LYS A 160 -6.18 12.11 21.03
CA LYS A 160 -7.57 12.58 20.90
C LYS A 160 -8.53 11.55 20.29
N ALA A 161 -8.05 10.67 19.41
CA ALA A 161 -8.90 9.75 18.67
C ALA A 161 -9.56 8.70 19.57
N ASP A 162 -10.82 8.38 19.28
CA ASP A 162 -11.59 7.31 19.92
C ASP A 162 -11.11 5.92 19.45
N GLY A 163 -10.68 5.82 18.19
CA GLY A 163 -10.08 4.62 17.59
C GLY A 163 -8.84 4.96 16.77
N VAL A 164 -7.86 4.05 16.69
CA VAL A 164 -6.67 4.20 15.86
C VAL A 164 -6.45 2.95 15.01
N LEU A 165 -6.36 3.12 13.69
CA LEU A 165 -6.05 2.03 12.77
C LEU A 165 -4.57 2.06 12.39
N THR A 166 -3.93 0.91 12.42
CA THR A 166 -2.57 0.71 11.93
C THR A 166 -2.53 -0.43 10.92
N ARG A 167 -1.38 -0.66 10.30
CA ARG A 167 -1.16 -1.77 9.36
C ARG A 167 -0.28 -2.89 9.93
N SER A 168 0.20 -2.74 11.15
CA SER A 168 1.03 -3.74 11.84
C SER A 168 0.94 -3.60 13.35
N GLN A 169 1.23 -4.70 14.05
CA GLN A 169 1.43 -4.72 15.50
C GLN A 169 2.67 -3.89 15.88
N LYS A 170 3.73 -3.96 15.07
CA LYS A 170 4.95 -3.14 15.26
C LYS A 170 4.63 -1.63 15.26
N ALA A 171 3.74 -1.14 14.40
CA ALA A 171 3.29 0.26 14.43
C ALA A 171 2.57 0.63 15.73
N ILE A 172 1.72 -0.27 16.26
CA ILE A 172 1.05 -0.04 17.54
C ILE A 172 2.09 0.15 18.64
N ALA A 173 3.06 -0.77 18.74
CA ALA A 173 4.14 -0.68 19.72
C ALA A 173 4.93 0.65 19.61
N ILE A 174 5.22 1.10 18.38
CA ILE A 174 5.93 2.36 18.13
C ILE A 174 5.10 3.58 18.57
N HIS A 175 3.80 3.60 18.26
CA HIS A 175 2.90 4.67 18.68
C HIS A 175 2.71 4.68 20.21
N LEU A 176 2.58 3.52 20.85
CA LEU A 176 2.45 3.40 22.31
C LEU A 176 3.72 3.82 23.06
N LYS A 177 4.91 3.59 22.50
CA LYS A 177 6.15 4.19 23.04
C LYS A 177 6.10 5.72 23.07
N THR A 178 5.29 6.34 22.20
CA THR A 178 5.14 7.80 22.12
C THR A 178 4.04 8.33 23.04
N ILE A 179 2.90 7.65 23.16
CA ILE A 179 1.71 8.15 23.89
C ILE A 179 1.43 7.45 25.22
N GLY A 180 2.07 6.31 25.49
CA GLY A 180 1.87 5.48 26.68
C GLY A 180 0.91 4.31 26.47
N ASN A 181 1.10 3.25 27.28
CA ASN A 181 0.39 1.97 27.14
C ASN A 181 -1.11 2.04 27.54
N GLN A 182 -1.52 3.05 28.31
CA GLN A 182 -2.91 3.28 28.68
C GLN A 182 -3.84 3.52 27.47
N PHE A 183 -3.26 3.78 26.30
CA PHE A 183 -3.97 3.97 25.04
C PHE A 183 -4.03 2.70 24.17
N HIS A 184 -3.60 1.54 24.67
CA HIS A 184 -3.51 0.31 23.85
C HIS A 184 -4.86 -0.10 23.23
N ASP A 185 -5.95 -0.05 23.99
CA ASP A 185 -7.22 -0.69 23.61
C ASP A 185 -7.91 -0.07 22.39
N LYS A 186 -7.62 1.19 22.08
CA LYS A 186 -8.17 1.87 20.90
C LYS A 186 -7.46 1.51 19.59
N PHE A 187 -6.29 0.86 19.66
CA PHE A 187 -5.59 0.44 18.46
C PHE A 187 -6.22 -0.81 17.85
N THR A 188 -6.26 -0.85 16.52
CA THR A 188 -6.66 -2.02 15.75
C THR A 188 -5.79 -2.14 14.51
N VAL A 189 -5.18 -3.30 14.31
CA VAL A 189 -4.51 -3.61 13.03
C VAL A 189 -5.58 -3.93 11.99
N VAL A 190 -5.56 -3.20 10.89
CA VAL A 190 -6.41 -3.46 9.72
C VAL A 190 -5.57 -3.87 8.53
N PHE A 191 -6.12 -4.74 7.68
CA PHE A 191 -5.39 -5.31 6.56
C PHE A 191 -5.57 -4.50 5.29
N ASN A 192 -4.56 -4.54 4.41
CA ASN A 192 -4.69 -4.07 3.05
C ASN A 192 -5.20 -5.22 2.17
N GLY A 193 -6.50 -5.23 1.87
CA GLY A 193 -7.15 -6.29 1.12
C GLY A 193 -7.25 -6.04 -0.39
N ARG A 194 -7.21 -7.11 -1.18
CA ARG A 194 -7.45 -7.12 -2.62
C ARG A 194 -8.56 -8.09 -3.00
N ASN A 195 -9.26 -7.81 -4.11
CA ASN A 195 -10.33 -8.68 -4.60
C ASN A 195 -9.74 -10.00 -5.14
N PRO A 196 -10.02 -11.16 -4.52
CA PRO A 196 -9.52 -12.46 -4.99
C PRO A 196 -10.07 -12.89 -6.35
N GLU A 197 -11.20 -12.33 -6.79
CA GLU A 197 -11.76 -12.59 -8.14
C GLU A 197 -11.00 -11.79 -9.20
N PHE A 198 -10.43 -10.64 -8.82
CA PHE A 198 -9.64 -9.82 -9.72
C PHE A 198 -8.20 -10.34 -9.81
N PHE A 199 -7.58 -10.65 -8.66
CA PHE A 199 -6.28 -11.31 -8.56
C PHE A 199 -6.48 -12.82 -8.43
N GLN A 200 -6.55 -13.50 -9.56
CA GLN A 200 -6.59 -14.95 -9.63
C GLN A 200 -5.67 -15.48 -10.73
N PRO A 201 -5.10 -16.69 -10.58
CA PRO A 201 -4.25 -17.29 -11.60
C PRO A 201 -5.03 -17.49 -12.89
N TYR A 202 -4.53 -16.98 -14.01
CA TYR A 202 -5.13 -17.20 -15.33
C TYR A 202 -4.18 -18.01 -16.22
N ALA A 203 -4.31 -19.34 -16.19
CA ALA A 203 -3.47 -20.24 -16.98
C ALA A 203 -3.51 -19.91 -18.50
N SER A 204 -4.70 -19.62 -19.03
CA SER A 204 -4.87 -19.24 -20.45
C SER A 204 -4.24 -17.88 -20.80
N GLN A 205 -4.05 -16.99 -19.82
CA GLN A 205 -3.42 -15.69 -20.02
C GLN A 205 -1.90 -15.79 -19.99
N LYS A 206 -1.32 -16.77 -19.27
CA LYS A 206 0.14 -16.97 -19.21
C LYS A 206 0.75 -17.08 -20.60
N THR A 207 0.26 -18.01 -21.42
CA THR A 207 0.71 -18.21 -22.82
C THR A 207 0.51 -16.97 -23.68
N ALA A 208 -0.65 -16.33 -23.61
CA ALA A 208 -0.94 -15.15 -24.42
C ALA A 208 0.00 -13.97 -24.09
N VAL A 209 0.22 -13.71 -22.80
CA VAL A 209 1.13 -12.64 -22.36
C VAL A 209 2.58 -12.98 -22.66
N ARG A 210 3.03 -14.23 -22.42
CA ARG A 210 4.39 -14.66 -22.79
C ARG A 210 4.66 -14.47 -24.28
N LYS A 211 3.74 -14.90 -25.14
CA LYS A 211 3.82 -14.68 -26.58
C LYS A 211 3.88 -13.19 -26.96
N MET A 212 3.03 -12.35 -26.35
CA MET A 212 3.03 -10.89 -26.56
C MET A 212 4.37 -10.25 -26.15
N LEU A 213 5.00 -10.76 -25.10
CA LEU A 213 6.28 -10.28 -24.59
C LEU A 213 7.50 -10.90 -25.28
N GLY A 214 7.31 -11.85 -26.20
CA GLY A 214 8.41 -12.59 -26.82
C GLY A 214 9.13 -13.53 -25.85
N ILE A 215 8.47 -13.97 -24.79
CA ILE A 215 9.00 -14.89 -23.79
C ILE A 215 8.66 -16.33 -24.22
N PRO A 216 9.65 -17.22 -24.44
CA PRO A 216 9.44 -18.65 -24.61
C PRO A 216 8.65 -19.29 -23.46
N GLU A 217 7.84 -20.33 -23.77
CA GLU A 217 7.01 -21.01 -22.76
C GLU A 217 7.82 -21.67 -21.63
N ASP A 218 9.02 -22.17 -21.93
CA ASP A 218 9.88 -22.89 -20.95
C ASP A 218 10.85 -21.96 -20.19
N ASP A 219 10.87 -20.68 -20.53
CA ASP A 219 11.69 -19.69 -19.82
C ASP A 219 11.12 -19.44 -18.41
N PHE A 220 12.03 -19.29 -17.45
CA PHE A 220 11.69 -18.98 -16.07
C PHE A 220 11.61 -17.46 -15.90
N VAL A 221 10.50 -16.96 -15.35
CA VAL A 221 10.18 -15.52 -15.36
C VAL A 221 10.07 -14.98 -13.93
N PHE A 222 10.98 -14.09 -13.56
CA PHE A 222 10.82 -13.23 -12.38
C PHE A 222 9.87 -12.08 -12.69
N VAL A 223 9.14 -11.59 -11.69
CA VAL A 223 8.33 -10.38 -11.83
C VAL A 223 8.48 -9.42 -10.66
N TYR A 224 8.47 -8.13 -10.97
CA TYR A 224 8.21 -7.07 -10.00
C TYR A 224 7.07 -6.20 -10.53
N CYS A 225 6.02 -6.01 -9.74
CA CYS A 225 4.93 -5.09 -10.06
C CYS A 225 4.80 -3.99 -8.99
N GLY A 226 5.03 -2.75 -9.38
CA GLY A 226 4.87 -1.61 -8.48
C GLY A 226 5.68 -0.39 -8.91
N SER A 227 5.55 0.68 -8.12
CA SER A 227 6.41 1.84 -8.26
C SER A 227 7.86 1.46 -7.95
N LEU A 228 8.80 2.10 -8.62
CA LEU A 228 10.23 1.95 -8.36
C LEU A 228 10.76 3.20 -7.65
N GLY A 229 11.74 3.02 -6.76
CA GLY A 229 12.22 4.08 -5.88
C GLY A 229 13.16 3.56 -4.79
N PRO A 230 13.68 4.46 -3.94
CA PRO A 230 14.70 4.13 -2.93
C PRO A 230 14.32 2.99 -1.99
N GLN A 231 13.02 2.84 -1.70
CA GLN A 231 12.51 1.84 -0.77
C GLN A 231 12.28 0.45 -1.38
N TYR A 232 12.32 0.29 -2.71
CA TYR A 232 11.82 -0.91 -3.41
C TYR A 232 12.91 -1.89 -3.87
N GLY A 233 14.05 -1.93 -3.17
CA GLY A 233 15.02 -3.02 -3.28
C GLY A 233 15.56 -3.31 -4.69
N TRP A 234 15.71 -2.28 -5.54
CA TRP A 234 16.11 -2.47 -6.94
C TRP A 234 17.44 -3.22 -7.09
N GLU A 235 18.45 -2.82 -6.31
CA GLU A 235 19.79 -3.42 -6.38
C GLU A 235 19.76 -4.90 -5.96
N GLU A 236 18.99 -5.21 -4.91
CA GLU A 236 18.80 -6.56 -4.41
C GLU A 236 18.08 -7.44 -5.45
N MET A 237 16.99 -6.96 -6.04
CA MET A 237 16.28 -7.68 -7.11
C MET A 237 17.17 -7.95 -8.32
N LEU A 238 17.92 -6.94 -8.77
CA LEU A 238 18.81 -7.05 -9.91
C LEU A 238 19.95 -8.04 -9.62
N THR A 239 20.52 -8.00 -8.42
CA THR A 239 21.60 -8.90 -8.01
C THR A 239 21.13 -10.35 -7.94
N ILE A 240 19.97 -10.62 -7.31
CA ILE A 240 19.38 -11.97 -7.27
C ILE A 240 19.12 -12.47 -8.68
N PHE A 241 18.50 -11.65 -9.53
CA PHE A 241 18.20 -12.03 -10.91
C PHE A 241 19.48 -12.31 -11.70
N LYS A 242 20.49 -11.44 -11.61
CA LYS A 242 21.79 -11.62 -12.27
C LYS A 242 22.45 -12.93 -11.84
N SER A 243 22.47 -13.22 -10.54
CA SER A 243 23.02 -14.48 -10.00
C SER A 243 22.25 -15.71 -10.44
N TYR A 244 20.91 -15.65 -10.54
CA TYR A 244 20.14 -16.77 -11.09
C TYR A 244 20.35 -16.94 -12.59
N HIS A 245 20.51 -15.84 -13.33
CA HIS A 245 20.72 -15.83 -14.77
C HIS A 245 22.04 -16.51 -15.19
N THR A 246 23.06 -16.58 -14.31
CA THR A 246 24.27 -17.37 -14.59
C THR A 246 24.02 -18.88 -14.55
N ILE A 247 22.99 -19.32 -13.81
CA ILE A 247 22.56 -20.72 -13.72
C ILE A 247 21.61 -21.07 -14.87
N LYS A 248 20.66 -20.17 -15.18
CA LYS A 248 19.69 -20.32 -16.27
C LYS A 248 19.70 -19.05 -17.13
N SER A 249 20.52 -19.04 -18.17
CA SER A 249 20.72 -17.89 -19.07
C SER A 249 19.51 -17.53 -19.93
N THR A 250 18.46 -18.36 -19.94
CA THR A 250 17.20 -18.05 -20.60
C THR A 250 16.18 -17.39 -19.65
N ALA A 251 16.51 -17.22 -18.36
CA ALA A 251 15.61 -16.59 -17.41
C ALA A 251 15.29 -15.14 -17.80
N ARG A 252 14.05 -14.72 -17.58
CA ARG A 252 13.57 -13.36 -17.86
C ARG A 252 13.17 -12.64 -16.59
N PHE A 253 13.25 -11.31 -16.59
CA PHE A 253 12.75 -10.47 -15.52
C PHE A 253 11.75 -9.44 -16.06
N LEU A 254 10.48 -9.63 -15.74
CA LEU A 254 9.40 -8.73 -16.09
C LEU A 254 9.21 -7.65 -15.00
N ILE A 255 9.32 -6.38 -15.38
CA ILE A 255 9.08 -5.24 -14.50
C ILE A 255 7.82 -4.53 -14.98
N VAL A 256 6.78 -4.54 -14.15
CA VAL A 256 5.51 -3.84 -14.40
C VAL A 256 5.44 -2.62 -13.49
N SER A 257 5.68 -1.42 -14.04
CA SER A 257 5.80 -0.20 -13.25
C SER A 257 5.11 1.00 -13.91
N GLY A 258 4.50 1.86 -13.09
CA GLY A 258 3.96 3.14 -13.52
C GLY A 258 5.04 4.22 -13.72
N ASN A 259 6.29 3.96 -13.33
CA ASN A 259 7.43 4.85 -13.54
C ASN A 259 8.64 4.09 -14.14
N PRO A 260 8.48 3.53 -15.35
CA PRO A 260 9.48 2.64 -15.96
C PRO A 260 10.83 3.32 -16.21
N GLU A 261 10.84 4.63 -16.41
CA GLU A 261 12.08 5.42 -16.59
C GLU A 261 13.08 5.27 -15.43
N PHE A 262 12.64 4.84 -14.24
CA PHE A 262 13.53 4.63 -13.10
C PHE A 262 14.64 3.60 -13.37
N VAL A 263 14.39 2.59 -14.21
CA VAL A 263 15.34 1.49 -14.49
C VAL A 263 16.05 1.60 -15.84
N LYS A 264 15.64 2.52 -16.71
CA LYS A 264 16.09 2.58 -18.10
C LYS A 264 17.63 2.55 -18.25
N ASP A 265 18.33 3.35 -17.44
CA ASP A 265 19.79 3.46 -17.47
C ASP A 265 20.48 2.68 -16.32
N LYS A 266 19.72 1.84 -15.61
CA LYS A 266 20.21 1.04 -14.47
C LYS A 266 20.30 -0.45 -14.77
N ILE A 267 19.81 -0.88 -15.94
CA ILE A 267 19.91 -2.26 -16.39
C ILE A 267 21.30 -2.45 -17.03
N PRO A 268 22.11 -3.39 -16.52
CA PRO A 268 23.41 -3.71 -17.12
C PRO A 268 23.26 -4.16 -18.58
N GLU A 269 24.25 -3.84 -19.42
CA GLU A 269 24.25 -4.16 -20.85
C GLU A 269 24.01 -5.66 -21.10
N GLU A 270 24.65 -6.52 -20.30
CA GLU A 270 24.54 -7.97 -20.40
C GLU A 270 23.15 -8.53 -20.06
N LEU A 271 22.28 -7.75 -19.42
CA LEU A 271 20.91 -8.15 -19.05
C LEU A 271 19.83 -7.44 -19.86
N GLN A 272 20.17 -6.53 -20.77
CA GLN A 272 19.18 -5.74 -21.53
C GLN A 272 18.18 -6.62 -22.29
N ASN A 273 18.63 -7.76 -22.83
CA ASN A 273 17.76 -8.70 -23.55
C ASN A 273 16.94 -9.62 -22.63
N SER A 274 17.29 -9.69 -21.35
CA SER A 274 16.64 -10.58 -20.37
C SER A 274 15.66 -9.84 -19.46
N ILE A 275 15.70 -8.50 -19.40
CA ILE A 275 14.80 -7.67 -18.60
C ILE A 275 13.78 -6.96 -19.49
N ILE A 276 12.50 -7.14 -19.20
CA ILE A 276 11.38 -6.56 -19.94
C ILE A 276 10.67 -5.56 -19.04
N VAL A 277 10.59 -4.30 -19.45
CA VAL A 277 9.92 -3.24 -18.68
C VAL A 277 8.61 -2.84 -19.37
N LYS A 278 7.50 -2.84 -18.62
CA LYS A 278 6.17 -2.48 -19.10
C LYS A 278 5.47 -1.54 -18.12
N SER A 279 4.67 -0.63 -18.67
CA SER A 279 3.67 0.13 -17.93
C SER A 279 2.31 -0.28 -18.47
N VAL A 280 1.40 -0.71 -17.58
CA VAL A 280 0.09 -1.25 -17.96
C VAL A 280 -1.00 -0.67 -17.05
N PRO A 281 -2.24 -0.54 -17.54
CA PRO A 281 -3.37 -0.18 -16.70
C PRO A 281 -3.55 -1.18 -15.56
N PHE A 282 -4.08 -0.73 -14.42
CA PHE A 282 -4.32 -1.59 -13.25
C PHE A 282 -5.14 -2.85 -13.60
N ALA A 283 -6.14 -2.71 -14.48
CA ALA A 283 -6.98 -3.80 -14.97
C ALA A 283 -6.21 -4.95 -15.64
N GLU A 284 -5.04 -4.67 -16.21
CA GLU A 284 -4.21 -5.65 -16.92
C GLU A 284 -3.17 -6.31 -16.00
N VAL A 285 -2.93 -5.77 -14.79
CA VAL A 285 -1.88 -6.25 -13.88
C VAL A 285 -1.98 -7.76 -13.61
N PRO A 286 -3.16 -8.35 -13.26
CA PRO A 286 -3.25 -9.79 -13.02
C PRO A 286 -2.80 -10.66 -14.21
N LYS A 287 -3.06 -10.21 -15.45
CA LYS A 287 -2.63 -10.93 -16.66
C LYS A 287 -1.11 -10.97 -16.77
N PHE A 288 -0.45 -9.83 -16.53
CA PHE A 288 1.02 -9.75 -16.55
C PHE A 288 1.65 -10.55 -15.41
N LEU A 289 1.05 -10.55 -14.21
CA LEU A 289 1.50 -11.39 -13.10
C LEU A 289 1.39 -12.88 -13.43
N SER A 290 0.36 -13.29 -14.18
CA SER A 290 0.18 -14.70 -14.60
C SER A 290 1.30 -15.21 -15.53
N ALA A 291 2.08 -14.31 -16.15
CA ALA A 291 3.21 -14.70 -17.00
C ALA A 291 4.45 -15.13 -16.20
N ALA A 292 4.47 -14.86 -14.89
CA ALA A 292 5.63 -15.05 -14.03
C ALA A 292 5.64 -16.41 -13.32
N ASP A 293 6.81 -16.78 -12.79
CA ASP A 293 7.04 -17.99 -11.99
C ASP A 293 7.48 -17.66 -10.55
N VAL A 294 8.05 -16.47 -10.32
CA VAL A 294 8.36 -15.94 -8.97
C VAL A 294 8.26 -14.41 -8.96
N ALA A 295 7.80 -13.84 -7.84
CA ALA A 295 7.71 -12.40 -7.63
C ALA A 295 8.72 -11.87 -6.61
N PHE A 296 9.14 -10.63 -6.83
CA PHE A 296 9.83 -9.83 -5.84
C PHE A 296 8.87 -8.89 -5.11
N ALA A 297 8.84 -9.03 -3.79
CA ALA A 297 8.23 -8.10 -2.84
C ALA A 297 9.31 -7.49 -1.92
N ILE A 298 10.47 -7.16 -2.49
CA ILE A 298 11.61 -6.63 -1.75
C ILE A 298 11.40 -5.14 -1.43
N ARG A 299 11.57 -4.80 -0.16
CA ARG A 299 11.65 -3.43 0.37
C ARG A 299 12.82 -3.28 1.32
N LYS A 300 13.45 -2.10 1.37
CA LYS A 300 14.53 -1.82 2.34
C LYS A 300 13.96 -1.76 3.77
N PRO A 301 14.48 -2.52 4.75
CA PRO A 301 13.89 -2.62 6.10
C PRO A 301 14.30 -1.44 6.99
N THR A 302 13.88 -0.23 6.63
CA THR A 302 14.11 0.97 7.45
C THR A 302 13.09 1.07 8.59
N PHE A 303 13.28 2.01 9.51
CA PHE A 303 12.42 2.16 10.68
C PHE A 303 10.93 2.32 10.32
N SER A 304 10.62 3.17 9.34
CA SER A 304 9.25 3.40 8.89
C SER A 304 8.56 2.17 8.30
N MET A 305 9.32 1.25 7.70
CA MET A 305 8.78 0.06 7.07
C MET A 305 8.21 -0.95 8.07
N GLN A 306 8.52 -0.81 9.37
CA GLN A 306 7.85 -1.55 10.43
C GLN A 306 6.35 -1.23 10.52
N GLY A 307 5.90 -0.11 9.96
CA GLY A 307 4.49 0.27 9.94
C GLY A 307 3.71 -0.18 8.70
N VAL A 308 4.31 -0.92 7.79
CA VAL A 308 3.74 -1.18 6.45
C VAL A 308 3.13 -2.57 6.33
N ALA A 309 1.94 -2.67 5.73
CA ALA A 309 1.41 -3.92 5.18
C ALA A 309 1.54 -3.92 3.65
N PRO A 310 2.49 -4.67 3.05
CA PRO A 310 2.77 -4.60 1.62
C PRO A 310 1.60 -5.10 0.77
N ILE A 311 1.02 -4.21 -0.04
CA ILE A 311 -0.13 -4.56 -0.88
C ILE A 311 0.25 -5.57 -1.98
N LYS A 312 1.44 -5.40 -2.57
CA LYS A 312 1.95 -6.24 -3.66
C LYS A 312 2.18 -7.68 -3.23
N LEU A 313 2.59 -7.90 -1.98
CA LEU A 313 2.68 -9.24 -1.41
C LEU A 313 1.33 -9.96 -1.49
N GLY A 314 0.25 -9.30 -1.06
CA GLY A 314 -1.10 -9.85 -1.16
C GLY A 314 -1.54 -10.13 -2.59
N GLU A 315 -1.21 -9.24 -3.54
CA GLU A 315 -1.48 -9.45 -4.96
C GLU A 315 -0.78 -10.72 -5.47
N TYR A 316 0.50 -10.93 -5.15
CA TYR A 316 1.25 -12.11 -5.60
C TYR A 316 0.73 -13.40 -4.97
N LEU A 317 0.45 -13.40 -3.67
CA LEU A 317 -0.09 -14.58 -2.99
C LEU A 317 -1.45 -14.98 -3.54
N LEU A 318 -2.35 -14.02 -3.80
CA LEU A 318 -3.65 -14.30 -4.42
C LEU A 318 -3.50 -14.88 -5.85
N MET A 319 -2.46 -14.47 -6.58
CA MET A 319 -2.10 -15.06 -7.87
C MET A 319 -1.46 -16.45 -7.78
N GLY A 320 -1.27 -16.99 -6.57
CA GLY A 320 -0.58 -18.26 -6.34
C GLY A 320 0.91 -18.19 -6.70
N LEU A 321 1.52 -17.00 -6.66
CA LEU A 321 2.85 -16.76 -7.17
C LEU A 321 3.89 -16.82 -6.03
N PRO A 322 4.90 -17.69 -6.12
CA PRO A 322 5.99 -17.72 -5.16
C PRO A 322 6.63 -16.36 -5.02
N THR A 323 7.03 -16.00 -3.81
CA THR A 323 7.43 -14.62 -3.53
C THR A 323 8.65 -14.54 -2.64
N ILE A 324 9.63 -13.75 -3.09
CA ILE A 324 10.76 -13.28 -2.28
C ILE A 324 10.36 -11.96 -1.64
N ALA A 325 10.11 -11.96 -0.32
CA ALA A 325 9.68 -10.80 0.45
C ALA A 325 10.74 -10.40 1.47
N SER A 326 10.90 -9.11 1.76
CA SER A 326 11.86 -8.69 2.79
C SER A 326 11.39 -9.04 4.21
N ALA A 327 12.32 -9.51 5.03
CA ALA A 327 12.18 -9.45 6.48
C ALA A 327 12.17 -7.98 6.97
N GLY A 328 11.64 -7.73 8.18
CA GLY A 328 11.61 -6.39 8.77
C GLY A 328 10.54 -5.43 8.23
N ILE A 329 9.61 -5.90 7.39
CA ILE A 329 8.52 -5.08 6.83
C ILE A 329 7.21 -5.41 7.54
N GLY A 330 6.72 -4.51 8.39
CA GLY A 330 5.50 -4.73 9.17
C GLY A 330 5.49 -6.09 9.86
N ASP A 331 4.34 -6.76 9.76
CA ASP A 331 4.14 -8.11 10.31
C ASP A 331 4.41 -9.21 9.26
N THR A 332 5.08 -8.89 8.14
CA THR A 332 5.29 -9.82 7.01
C THR A 332 5.92 -11.13 7.45
N GLU A 333 6.92 -11.10 8.33
CA GLU A 333 7.60 -12.30 8.84
C GLU A 333 6.62 -13.27 9.50
N THR A 334 5.77 -12.75 10.40
CA THR A 334 4.73 -13.54 11.09
C THR A 334 3.66 -14.05 10.12
N LEU A 335 3.31 -13.27 9.10
CA LEU A 335 2.31 -13.68 8.11
C LEU A 335 2.83 -14.80 7.19
N LEU A 336 4.15 -14.83 6.94
CA LEU A 336 4.78 -15.75 5.98
C LEU A 336 5.49 -16.95 6.61
N GLU A 337 5.68 -16.98 7.93
CA GLU A 337 6.46 -18.00 8.67
C GLU A 337 6.17 -19.46 8.26
N ASN A 338 4.92 -19.76 7.88
CA ASN A 338 4.49 -21.10 7.48
C ASN A 338 3.76 -21.10 6.13
N VAL A 339 4.16 -20.21 5.21
CA VAL A 339 3.58 -20.14 3.86
C VAL A 339 4.57 -20.73 2.85
N PRO A 340 4.39 -22.00 2.42
CA PRO A 340 5.26 -22.62 1.42
C PRO A 340 5.30 -21.81 0.13
N GLY A 341 6.45 -21.79 -0.55
CA GLY A 341 6.64 -20.98 -1.75
C GLY A 341 6.92 -19.50 -1.46
N THR A 342 7.21 -19.13 -0.21
CA THR A 342 7.72 -17.80 0.13
C THR A 342 9.12 -17.88 0.71
N PHE A 343 9.90 -16.83 0.49
CA PHE A 343 11.24 -16.67 1.03
C PHE A 343 11.38 -15.29 1.69
N LEU A 344 11.79 -15.29 2.96
CA LEU A 344 12.09 -14.07 3.70
C LEU A 344 13.55 -13.65 3.44
N PHE A 345 13.72 -12.58 2.68
CA PHE A 345 15.01 -12.00 2.35
C PHE A 345 15.52 -11.14 3.51
N GLU A 346 16.62 -11.57 4.13
CA GLU A 346 17.28 -10.87 5.23
C GLU A 346 18.38 -9.95 4.72
N HIS A 347 18.13 -8.63 4.69
CA HIS A 347 19.02 -7.64 4.08
C HIS A 347 20.43 -7.57 4.67
N ASN A 348 20.60 -8.00 5.93
CA ASN A 348 21.87 -7.95 6.64
C ASN A 348 22.63 -9.28 6.60
N ASP A 349 22.06 -10.32 6.00
CA ASP A 349 22.72 -11.61 5.84
C ASP A 349 23.60 -11.59 4.57
N ALA A 350 24.90 -11.83 4.74
CA ALA A 350 25.85 -11.89 3.64
C ALA A 350 25.53 -12.98 2.61
N GLN A 351 24.78 -14.02 3.01
CA GLN A 351 24.35 -15.11 2.14
C GLN A 351 22.92 -14.93 1.59
N ALA A 352 22.25 -13.80 1.87
CA ALA A 352 20.84 -13.61 1.51
C ALA A 352 20.57 -13.79 0.00
N ILE A 353 21.48 -13.28 -0.85
CA ILE A 353 21.39 -13.44 -2.30
C ILE A 353 21.50 -14.90 -2.71
N GLU A 354 22.49 -15.63 -2.20
CA GLU A 354 22.71 -17.05 -2.51
C GLU A 354 21.53 -17.91 -2.05
N LYS A 355 21.01 -17.64 -0.84
CA LYS A 355 19.83 -18.32 -0.31
C LYS A 355 18.59 -18.05 -1.16
N ALA A 356 18.38 -16.80 -1.61
CA ALA A 356 17.28 -16.47 -2.51
C ALA A 356 17.40 -17.19 -3.86
N VAL A 357 18.60 -17.23 -4.45
CA VAL A 357 18.86 -17.97 -5.70
C VAL A 357 18.60 -19.47 -5.50
N THR A 358 19.08 -20.04 -4.39
CA THR A 358 18.87 -21.45 -4.04
C THR A 358 17.39 -21.78 -3.84
N PHE A 359 16.64 -20.88 -3.21
CA PHE A 359 15.19 -20.97 -3.07
C PHE A 359 14.50 -21.04 -4.44
N VAL A 360 14.88 -20.16 -5.37
CA VAL A 360 14.29 -20.16 -6.73
C VAL A 360 14.71 -21.39 -7.53
N ALA A 361 15.97 -21.82 -7.43
CA ALA A 361 16.47 -23.00 -8.16
C ALA A 361 15.81 -24.31 -7.71
N ASN A 362 15.41 -24.40 -6.43
CA ASN A 362 14.79 -25.58 -5.84
C ASN A 362 13.28 -25.43 -5.63
N LEU A 363 12.66 -24.46 -6.31
CA LEU A 363 11.28 -24.07 -6.06
C LEU A 363 10.31 -25.22 -6.35
N LYS A 364 9.69 -25.73 -5.28
CA LYS A 364 8.60 -26.70 -5.32
C LYS A 364 7.50 -26.20 -4.39
N TYR A 365 6.32 -25.95 -4.93
CA TYR A 365 5.23 -25.34 -4.19
C TYR A 365 3.87 -25.75 -4.77
N ASP A 366 2.83 -25.59 -3.96
CA ASP A 366 1.45 -25.66 -4.39
C ASP A 366 0.89 -24.23 -4.51
N PRO A 367 0.51 -23.76 -5.71
CA PRO A 367 -0.11 -22.45 -5.90
C PRO A 367 -1.37 -22.24 -5.05
N LEU A 368 -2.10 -23.33 -4.72
CA LEU A 368 -3.30 -23.24 -3.90
C LEU A 368 -2.99 -22.83 -2.47
N LEU A 369 -1.92 -23.34 -1.86
CA LEU A 369 -1.52 -22.96 -0.50
C LEU A 369 -1.10 -21.47 -0.41
N LEU A 370 -0.40 -20.97 -1.44
CA LEU A 370 -0.09 -19.54 -1.55
C LEU A 370 -1.36 -18.71 -1.66
N ARG A 371 -2.32 -19.16 -2.49
CA ARG A 371 -3.59 -18.48 -2.66
C ARG A 371 -4.42 -18.49 -1.38
N GLU A 372 -4.49 -19.59 -0.65
CA GLU A 372 -5.17 -19.68 0.65
C GLU A 372 -4.59 -18.70 1.66
N ALA A 373 -3.25 -18.56 1.72
CA ALA A 373 -2.60 -17.54 2.54
C ALA A 373 -2.97 -16.12 2.08
N GLY A 374 -2.98 -15.89 0.75
CA GLY A 374 -3.46 -14.66 0.14
C GLY A 374 -4.91 -14.32 0.55
N GLU A 375 -5.81 -15.29 0.51
CA GLU A 375 -7.21 -15.10 0.88
C GLU A 375 -7.39 -14.88 2.39
N LYS A 376 -6.61 -15.59 3.22
CA LYS A 376 -6.64 -15.49 4.68
C LYS A 376 -6.17 -14.14 5.20
N TYR A 377 -5.09 -13.59 4.63
CA TYR A 377 -4.43 -12.39 5.16
C TYR A 377 -4.63 -11.13 4.30
N PHE A 378 -4.89 -11.29 3.00
CA PHE A 378 -4.91 -10.19 2.03
C PHE A 378 -6.19 -10.12 1.18
N SER A 379 -7.24 -10.87 1.49
CA SER A 379 -8.52 -10.71 0.78
C SER A 379 -9.25 -9.43 1.18
N LEU A 380 -10.03 -8.90 0.24
CA LEU A 380 -10.94 -7.79 0.46
C LEU A 380 -11.91 -8.08 1.61
N LYS A 381 -12.41 -9.31 1.70
CA LYS A 381 -13.30 -9.77 2.77
C LYS A 381 -12.63 -9.63 4.14
N LYS A 382 -11.40 -10.13 4.29
CA LYS A 382 -10.66 -10.07 5.56
C LYS A 382 -10.29 -8.64 5.96
N SER A 383 -9.96 -7.80 4.98
CA SER A 383 -9.77 -6.37 5.21
C SER A 383 -11.05 -5.71 5.70
N ALA A 384 -12.19 -5.90 5.02
CA ALA A 384 -13.48 -5.38 5.48
C ALA A 384 -13.84 -5.85 6.90
N GLU A 385 -13.66 -7.15 7.21
CA GLU A 385 -13.84 -7.69 8.57
C GLU A 385 -12.97 -6.96 9.62
N SER A 386 -11.71 -6.66 9.30
CA SER A 386 -10.81 -5.93 10.22
C SER A 386 -11.25 -4.49 10.46
N TYR A 387 -11.72 -3.77 9.43
CA TYR A 387 -12.26 -2.42 9.56
C TYR A 387 -13.59 -2.42 10.35
N ARG A 388 -14.48 -3.38 10.10
CA ARG A 388 -15.74 -3.53 10.84
C ARG A 388 -15.49 -3.70 12.34
N LYS A 389 -14.54 -4.58 12.71
CA LYS A 389 -14.14 -4.74 14.12
C LYS A 389 -13.67 -3.43 14.74
N ALA A 390 -12.94 -2.61 13.98
CA ALA A 390 -12.50 -1.31 14.47
C ALA A 390 -13.67 -0.32 14.64
N PHE A 391 -14.64 -0.31 13.72
CA PHE A 391 -15.83 0.55 13.80
C PHE A 391 -16.75 0.16 14.95
N GLN A 392 -16.85 -1.14 15.28
CA GLN A 392 -17.64 -1.65 16.40
C GLN A 392 -17.06 -1.32 17.78
N LYS A 393 -15.78 -0.90 17.85
CA LYS A 393 -15.14 -0.46 19.10
C LYS A 393 -15.48 1.00 19.48
N LEU A 394 -16.07 1.77 18.56
CA LEU A 394 -16.53 3.14 18.81
C LEU A 394 -17.86 3.15 19.57
#